data_AF-A0A5C5WVI3-F1
#
_entry.id   AF-A0A5C5WVI3-F1
#
_cell.length_a   1.000
_cell.length_b   1.000
_cell.length_c   1.000
_cell.angle_alpha   90.00
_cell.angle_beta   90.00
_cell.angle_gamma   90.00
#
_symmetry.space_group_name_H-M   'P 1'
#
loop_
_entity.id
_entity.type
_entity.pdbx_description
1 polymer ?
#
loop_
_entity_poly.entity_id
_entity_poly.type
_entity_poly.pdbx_seq_one_letter_code
_entity_poly.pdbx_strand_id
1 'polypeptide(L)'
;MTNSMMPKASEAIVDTVRDGHKRAMMSVDDVAAELGCSSRHVRRMIDGQRLPRPIRLGSLVRILRSDFDRWLADGCPNVRNASKRGRT
;
A
#
# COMPACT_ATOMS: atom_id res chain seq x y z
N MET A 1 7.08 16.48 40.28
CA MET A 1 7.33 16.87 38.88
C MET A 1 7.59 15.58 38.11
N THR A 2 6.57 15.08 37.40
CA THR A 2 6.63 13.77 36.73
C THR A 2 7.51 13.86 35.50
N ASN A 3 8.61 13.10 35.52
CA ASN A 3 9.53 12.94 34.40
C ASN A 3 8.75 12.21 33.29
N SER A 4 8.12 12.97 32.37
CA SER A 4 7.43 12.40 31.22
C SER A 4 8.47 11.85 30.24
N MET A 5 8.78 10.60 30.52
CA MET A 5 9.35 9.56 29.69
C MET A 5 9.13 9.83 28.19
N MET A 6 10.15 10.38 27.53
CA MET A 6 10.35 10.11 26.11
C MET A 6 10.39 8.59 25.95
N PRO A 7 9.61 7.99 25.03
CA PRO A 7 9.56 6.55 24.90
C PRO A 7 10.97 6.01 24.66
N LYS A 8 11.36 4.99 25.43
CA LYS A 8 12.65 4.32 25.26
C LYS A 8 12.71 3.78 23.83
N ALA A 9 13.85 3.90 23.16
CA ALA A 9 14.03 3.45 21.78
C ALA A 9 13.58 2.00 21.53
N SER A 10 13.59 1.16 22.57
CA SER A 10 13.07 -0.22 22.54
C SER A 10 11.57 -0.32 22.30
N GLU A 11 10.76 0.65 22.78
CA GLU A 11 9.30 0.65 22.70
C GLU A 11 8.79 1.03 21.30
N ALA A 12 9.52 1.92 20.61
CA ALA A 12 9.27 2.20 19.19
C ALA A 12 9.58 0.99 18.28
N ILE A 13 10.58 0.18 18.63
CA ILE A 13 10.96 -1.02 17.88
C ILE A 13 9.90 -2.12 18.00
N VAL A 14 9.26 -2.30 19.17
CA VAL A 14 8.20 -3.32 19.32
C VAL A 14 6.92 -2.98 18.55
N ASP A 15 6.56 -1.71 18.38
CA ASP A 15 5.49 -1.32 17.44
C ASP A 15 5.90 -1.56 15.98
N THR A 16 7.17 -1.32 15.65
CA THR A 16 7.72 -1.66 14.32
C THR A 16 7.74 -3.17 14.04
N VAL A 17 7.65 -4.02 15.08
CA VAL A 17 7.61 -5.50 14.97
C VAL A 17 6.19 -6.06 15.09
N ARG A 18 5.29 -5.42 15.86
CA ARG A 18 3.85 -5.74 15.89
C ARG A 18 3.14 -5.32 14.61
N ASP A 19 3.48 -4.13 14.09
CA ASP A 19 2.97 -3.63 12.81
C ASP A 19 3.93 -3.82 11.66
N GLY A 20 5.18 -4.21 11.93
CA GLY A 20 5.99 -5.04 11.05
C GLY A 20 6.01 -4.60 9.59
N HIS A 21 7.17 -4.20 9.13
CA HIS A 21 7.62 -4.39 7.75
C HIS A 21 7.28 -3.26 6.74
N LYS A 22 8.22 -3.07 5.80
CA LYS A 22 7.83 -3.18 4.38
C LYS A 22 7.22 -4.57 4.18
N ARG A 23 5.92 -4.74 4.48
CA ARG A 23 5.25 -6.03 4.30
C ARG A 23 5.40 -6.36 2.83
N ALA A 24 5.83 -7.57 2.48
CA ALA A 24 5.91 -7.95 1.06
C ALA A 24 4.56 -7.75 0.37
N MET A 25 3.47 -7.89 1.12
CA MET A 25 2.09 -7.73 0.69
C MET A 25 1.34 -6.72 1.57
N MET A 26 0.73 -5.73 0.94
CA MET A 26 -0.19 -4.75 1.50
C MET A 26 -1.63 -5.24 1.39
N SER A 27 -2.44 -4.93 2.40
CA SER A 27 -3.88 -5.07 2.34
C SER A 27 -4.52 -3.88 1.62
N VAL A 28 -5.82 -4.00 1.32
CA VAL A 28 -6.59 -2.89 0.74
C VAL A 28 -6.66 -1.69 1.69
N ASP A 29 -6.68 -1.94 3.00
CA ASP A 29 -6.79 -0.87 4.00
C ASP A 29 -5.44 -0.15 4.17
N ASP A 30 -4.32 -0.87 4.07
CA ASP A 30 -2.98 -0.25 4.06
C ASP A 30 -2.81 0.69 2.86
N VAL A 31 -3.22 0.22 1.67
CA VAL A 31 -3.20 1.03 0.44
C VAL A 31 -4.15 2.21 0.54
N ALA A 32 -5.29 2.04 1.20
CA ALA A 32 -6.25 3.12 1.41
C ALA A 32 -5.68 4.21 2.32
N ALA A 33 -5.02 3.83 3.40
CA ALA A 33 -4.32 4.74 4.30
C ALA A 33 -3.19 5.50 3.57
N GLU A 34 -2.38 4.80 2.77
CA GLU A 34 -1.25 5.39 2.05
C GLU A 34 -1.68 6.37 0.95
N LEU A 35 -2.82 6.12 0.30
CA LEU A 35 -3.41 7.02 -0.69
C LEU A 35 -4.35 8.08 -0.10
N GLY A 36 -4.62 8.04 1.21
CA GLY A 36 -5.58 8.92 1.87
C GLY A 36 -7.02 8.80 1.35
N CYS A 37 -7.43 7.59 0.93
CA CYS A 37 -8.75 7.35 0.35
C CYS A 37 -9.48 6.21 1.07
N SER A 38 -10.76 5.98 0.74
CA SER A 38 -11.51 4.88 1.36
C SER A 38 -11.15 3.51 0.77
N SER A 39 -11.22 2.46 1.58
CA SER A 39 -10.99 1.07 1.13
C SER A 39 -11.96 0.62 0.03
N ARG A 40 -13.17 1.20 -0.02
CA ARG A 40 -14.12 1.01 -1.14
C ARG A 40 -13.60 1.62 -2.44
N HIS A 41 -12.97 2.79 -2.36
CA HIS A 41 -12.35 3.44 -3.51
C HIS A 41 -11.20 2.60 -4.06
N VAL A 42 -10.34 2.07 -3.19
CA VAL A 42 -9.25 1.14 -3.57
C VAL A 42 -9.79 -0.08 -4.31
N ARG A 43 -10.83 -0.75 -3.78
CA ARG A 43 -11.48 -1.88 -4.47
C ARG A 43 -11.99 -1.50 -5.86
N ARG A 44 -12.65 -0.34 -6.01
CA ARG A 44 -13.08 0.17 -7.33
C ARG A 44 -11.92 0.46 -8.27
N MET A 45 -10.79 0.97 -7.77
CA MET A 45 -9.60 1.19 -8.59
C MET A 45 -8.99 -0.12 -9.06
N ILE A 46 -9.00 -1.15 -8.22
CA ILE A 46 -8.58 -2.51 -8.59
C ILE A 46 -9.48 -3.07 -9.70
N ASP A 47 -10.80 -2.98 -9.54
CA ASP A 47 -11.75 -3.46 -10.56
C ASP A 47 -11.61 -2.67 -11.87
N GLY A 48 -11.33 -1.37 -11.77
CA GLY A 48 -11.02 -0.48 -12.90
C GLY A 48 -9.62 -0.66 -13.49
N GLN A 49 -8.80 -1.57 -12.94
CA GLN A 49 -7.41 -1.80 -13.34
C GLN A 49 -6.57 -0.51 -13.37
N ARG A 50 -6.76 0.35 -12.35
CA ARG A 50 -6.01 1.59 -12.14
C ARG A 50 -4.88 1.44 -11.12
N LEU A 51 -4.96 0.41 -10.29
CA LEU A 51 -3.92 0.00 -9.35
C LEU A 51 -3.07 -1.14 -9.92
N PRO A 52 -1.87 -1.38 -9.35
CA PRO A 52 -1.05 -2.55 -9.64
C PRO A 52 -1.83 -3.85 -9.54
N ARG A 53 -1.41 -4.88 -10.28
CA ARG A 53 -2.11 -6.17 -10.32
C ARG A 53 -2.17 -6.76 -8.91
N PRO A 54 -3.36 -6.97 -8.35
CA PRO A 54 -3.48 -7.57 -7.03
C PRO A 54 -3.28 -9.09 -7.12
N ILE A 55 -2.74 -9.66 -6.05
CA ILE A 55 -2.75 -11.08 -5.78
C ILE A 55 -4.05 -11.38 -5.03
N ARG A 56 -4.87 -12.28 -5.59
CA ARG A 56 -6.14 -12.71 -5.00
C ARG A 56 -5.98 -14.10 -4.40
N LEU A 57 -6.21 -14.21 -3.10
CA LEU A 57 -6.26 -15.47 -2.35
C LEU A 57 -7.71 -15.69 -1.89
N GLY A 58 -8.54 -16.22 -2.79
CA GLY A 58 -9.99 -16.27 -2.59
C GLY A 58 -10.60 -14.86 -2.54
N SER A 59 -11.27 -14.53 -1.42
CA SER A 59 -11.82 -13.18 -1.17
C SER A 59 -10.76 -12.17 -0.73
N LEU A 60 -9.56 -12.63 -0.37
CA LEU A 60 -8.49 -11.77 0.13
C LEU A 60 -7.75 -11.12 -1.03
N VAL A 61 -7.68 -9.80 -1.00
CA VAL A 61 -6.95 -8.99 -1.98
C VAL A 61 -5.68 -8.46 -1.33
N ARG A 62 -4.54 -8.74 -1.96
CA ARG A 62 -3.21 -8.31 -1.54
C ARG A 62 -2.50 -7.61 -2.68
N ILE A 63 -1.77 -6.55 -2.39
CA ILE A 63 -0.94 -5.82 -3.36
C ILE A 63 0.52 -5.97 -2.94
N LEU A 64 1.41 -6.32 -3.86
CA LEU A 64 2.83 -6.35 -3.53
C LEU A 64 3.33 -4.94 -3.25
N ARG A 65 4.06 -4.77 -2.15
CA ARG A 65 4.60 -3.47 -1.76
C ARG A 65 5.55 -2.90 -2.81
N SER A 66 6.40 -3.76 -3.37
CA SER A 66 7.32 -3.41 -4.46
C SER A 66 6.60 -2.83 -5.68
N ASP A 67 5.48 -3.45 -6.06
CA ASP A 67 4.72 -3.04 -7.24
C ASP A 67 3.95 -1.74 -6.97
N PHE A 68 3.47 -1.56 -5.74
CA PHE A 68 2.85 -0.31 -5.31
C PHE A 68 3.85 0.84 -5.27
N ASP A 69 5.02 0.65 -4.64
CA ASP A 69 6.08 1.65 -4.58
C ASP A 69 6.55 2.03 -6.00
N ARG A 70 6.72 1.05 -6.89
CA ARG A 70 7.07 1.28 -8.30
C ARG A 70 5.99 2.07 -9.03
N TRP A 71 4.74 1.68 -8.88
CA TRP A 71 3.61 2.36 -9.51
C TRP A 71 3.46 3.81 -9.03
N LEU A 72 3.73 4.07 -7.75
CA LEU A 72 3.75 5.40 -7.19
C LEU A 72 4.89 6.22 -7.79
N ALA A 73 6.09 5.64 -7.91
CA ALA A 73 7.25 6.27 -8.54
C ALA A 73 7.04 6.56 -10.04
N ASP A 74 6.32 5.70 -10.75
CA ASP A 74 5.95 5.87 -12.17
C ASP A 74 4.85 6.95 -12.37
N GLY A 75 4.38 7.61 -11.31
CA GLY A 75 3.39 8.68 -11.36
C GLY A 75 1.95 8.18 -11.44
N CYS A 76 1.65 7.05 -10.81
CA CYS A 76 0.32 6.47 -10.74
C CYS A 76 -0.33 6.18 -12.12
N PRO A 77 0.36 5.49 -13.04
CA PRO A 77 -0.18 5.23 -14.36
C PRO A 77 -1.42 4.33 -14.28
N ASN A 78 -2.42 4.61 -15.11
CA ASN A 78 -3.56 3.71 -15.24
C ASN A 78 -3.09 2.38 -15.87
N VAL A 79 -3.07 1.30 -15.08
CA VAL A 79 -2.56 -0.01 -15.49
C VAL A 79 -3.27 -0.55 -16.74
N ARG A 80 -4.56 -0.23 -16.95
CA ARG A 80 -5.30 -0.55 -18.19
C ARG A 80 -4.71 0.11 -19.45
N ASN A 81 -4.15 1.30 -19.32
CA ASN A 81 -3.64 2.11 -20.43
C ASN A 81 -2.12 2.20 -20.46
N ALA A 82 -1.40 1.55 -19.53
CA ALA A 82 0.05 1.61 -19.43
C ALA A 82 0.71 1.11 -20.73
N SER A 83 0.16 0.06 -21.36
CA SER A 83 0.62 -0.44 -22.65
C SER A 83 0.37 0.50 -23.84
N LYS A 84 -0.52 1.49 -23.71
CA LYS A 84 -0.86 2.43 -24.78
C LYS A 84 0.10 3.61 -24.88
N ARG A 85 0.84 3.95 -23.82
CA ARG A 85 1.72 5.14 -23.77
C ARG A 85 3.06 4.97 -24.49
N GLY A 86 3.42 3.75 -24.91
CA GLY A 86 4.61 3.47 -25.72
C GLY A 86 4.36 3.47 -27.23
N ARG A 87 3.21 3.97 -27.69
CA ARG A 87 2.86 4.06 -29.11
C ARG A 87 2.70 5.53 -29.50
N THR A 88 3.80 6.27 -29.46
CA THR A 88 3.94 7.56 -30.14
C THR A 88 5.37 7.68 -30.64
#